data_AF-A0A1I7STG0-F1
#
_entry.id   AF-A0A1I7STG0-F1
#
_cell.length_a   1.000
_cell.length_b   1.000
_cell.length_c   1.000
_cell.angle_alpha   90.00
_cell.angle_beta   90.00
_cell.angle_gamma   90.00
#
_symmetry.space_group_name_H-M   'P 1'
#
loop_
_entity.id
_entity.type
_entity.pdbx_description
1 polymer ?
#
loop_
_entity_poly.entity_id
_entity_poly.type
_entity_poly.pdbx_seq_one_letter_code
_entity_poly.pdbx_strand_id
1 'polypeptide(L)'
;MGRIRANRLLLFSEKIDANEAKVLGLVTEVVPHAQFQSFCDKQLKKASQLAPGALLKIKSQIMDGEYRKALRNTHKEEAIALEQKYRTSEMFEFMINAIKQRKAKL
;
A
#
# COMPACT_ATOMS: atom_id res chain seq x y z
N MET A 1 -10.64 -4.08 -1.78
CA MET A 1 -11.15 -2.84 -1.14
C MET A 1 -11.89 -1.99 -2.17
N GLY A 2 -13.22 -1.84 -2.08
CA GLY A 2 -14.01 -1.09 -3.08
C GLY A 2 -13.79 0.44 -3.05
N ARG A 3 -14.17 1.13 -4.13
CA ARG A 3 -13.91 2.58 -4.34
C ARG A 3 -14.40 3.48 -3.20
N ILE A 4 -15.59 3.21 -2.63
CA ILE A 4 -16.16 4.00 -1.52
C ILE A 4 -15.23 3.98 -0.31
N ARG A 5 -14.71 2.79 0.04
CA ARG A 5 -13.85 2.63 1.22
C ARG A 5 -12.45 3.19 0.98
N ALA A 6 -11.93 3.05 -0.23
CA ALA A 6 -10.67 3.69 -0.63
C ALA A 6 -10.75 5.23 -0.53
N ASN A 7 -11.83 5.84 -1.04
CA ASN A 7 -12.03 7.28 -0.95
C ASN A 7 -12.07 7.76 0.50
N ARG A 8 -12.76 7.03 1.37
CA ARG A 8 -12.84 7.37 2.80
C ARG A 8 -11.46 7.38 3.45
N LEU A 9 -10.66 6.34 3.21
CA LEU A 9 -9.28 6.29 3.70
C LEU A 9 -8.43 7.46 3.19
N LEU A 10 -8.48 7.73 1.88
CA LEU A 10 -7.62 8.71 1.22
C LEU A 10 -7.98 10.15 1.58
N LEU A 11 -9.29 10.47 1.70
CA LEU A 11 -9.75 11.82 1.98
C LEU A 11 -9.66 12.19 3.46
N PHE A 12 -9.97 11.24 4.35
CA PHE A 12 -10.03 11.50 5.79
C PHE A 12 -8.79 11.05 6.55
N SER A 13 -7.79 10.45 5.87
CA SER A 13 -6.58 9.91 6.51
C SER A 13 -6.90 8.96 7.68
N GLU A 14 -7.96 8.17 7.54
CA GLU A 14 -8.40 7.23 8.56
C GLU A 14 -7.36 6.13 8.76
N LYS A 15 -7.16 5.72 10.02
CA LYS A 15 -6.36 4.53 10.34
C LYS A 15 -7.30 3.33 10.37
N ILE A 16 -6.87 2.25 9.75
CA ILE A 16 -7.54 0.94 9.81
C ILE A 16 -6.72 0.00 10.66
N ASP A 17 -7.38 -0.88 11.39
CA ASP A 17 -6.70 -1.93 12.13
C ASP A 17 -6.30 -3.10 11.21
N ALA A 18 -5.49 -4.04 11.74
CA ALA A 18 -5.00 -5.18 10.97
C ALA A 18 -6.15 -6.12 10.52
N ASN A 19 -7.18 -6.30 11.35
CA ASN A 19 -8.31 -7.18 11.06
C ASN A 19 -9.20 -6.56 9.97
N GLU A 20 -9.49 -5.27 10.06
CA GLU A 20 -10.17 -4.49 9.03
C GLU A 20 -9.39 -4.53 7.72
N ALA A 21 -8.08 -4.34 7.75
CA ALA A 21 -7.23 -4.45 6.57
C ALA A 21 -7.35 -5.82 5.90
N LYS A 22 -7.50 -6.90 6.68
CA LYS A 22 -7.73 -8.26 6.15
C LYS A 22 -9.10 -8.39 5.51
N VAL A 23 -10.16 -7.92 6.18
CA VAL A 23 -11.53 -7.93 5.64
C VAL A 23 -11.62 -7.14 4.33
N LEU A 24 -10.89 -6.03 4.23
CA LEU A 24 -10.85 -5.18 3.04
C LEU A 24 -9.99 -5.76 1.90
N GLY A 25 -9.25 -6.84 2.16
CA GLY A 25 -8.32 -7.48 1.23
C GLY A 25 -7.06 -6.66 0.97
N LEU A 26 -6.69 -5.76 1.90
CA LEU A 26 -5.43 -5.00 1.83
C LEU A 26 -4.24 -5.85 2.29
N VAL A 27 -4.48 -6.73 3.27
CA VAL A 27 -3.55 -7.78 3.71
C VAL A 27 -4.23 -9.14 3.58
N THR A 28 -3.43 -10.19 3.37
CA THR A 28 -3.96 -11.55 3.21
C THR A 28 -4.19 -12.23 4.55
N GLU A 29 -3.29 -12.05 5.51
CA GLU A 29 -3.35 -12.69 6.83
C GLU A 29 -2.92 -11.75 7.95
N VAL A 30 -3.48 -11.98 9.13
CA VAL A 30 -3.19 -11.26 10.37
C VAL A 30 -2.76 -12.31 11.38
N VAL A 31 -1.63 -12.06 12.03
CA VAL A 31 -1.03 -12.97 13.00
C VAL A 31 -0.67 -12.20 14.28
N PRO A 32 -0.68 -12.86 15.45
CA PRO A 32 -0.21 -12.25 16.69
C PRO A 32 1.25 -11.80 16.56
N HIS A 33 1.59 -10.68 17.19
CA HIS A 33 2.93 -10.08 17.11
C HIS A 33 4.05 -11.07 17.47
N ALA A 34 3.87 -11.84 18.55
CA ALA A 34 4.85 -12.83 19.01
C ALA A 34 5.15 -13.94 17.97
N GLN A 35 4.24 -14.19 17.02
CA GLN A 35 4.38 -15.23 16.01
C GLN A 35 4.77 -14.70 14.64
N PHE A 36 4.82 -13.37 14.46
CA PHE A 36 5.02 -12.73 13.16
C PHE A 36 6.26 -13.25 12.44
N GLN A 37 7.42 -13.25 13.12
CA GLN A 37 8.68 -13.69 12.53
C GLN A 37 8.61 -15.16 12.08
N SER A 38 8.15 -16.04 12.97
CA SER A 38 8.03 -17.47 12.68
C SER A 38 7.07 -17.77 11.53
N PHE A 39 6.01 -16.96 11.39
CA PHE A 39 5.04 -17.06 10.31
C PHE A 39 5.66 -16.63 8.99
N CYS A 40 6.34 -15.48 8.95
CA CYS A 40 7.07 -15.00 7.78
C CYS A 40 8.09 -16.02 7.29
N ASP A 41 8.88 -16.62 8.20
CA ASP A 41 9.89 -17.63 7.84
C ASP A 41 9.26 -18.88 7.22
N LYS A 42 8.11 -19.32 7.76
CA LYS A 42 7.35 -20.45 7.19
C LYS A 42 6.81 -20.12 5.80
N GLN A 43 6.25 -18.92 5.61
CA GLN A 43 5.70 -18.51 4.31
C GLN A 43 6.80 -18.32 3.26
N LEU A 44 7.95 -17.77 3.64
CA LEU A 44 9.12 -17.67 2.76
C LEU A 44 9.64 -19.04 2.35
N LYS A 45 9.77 -19.99 3.29
CA LYS A 45 10.16 -21.37 2.97
C LYS A 45 9.19 -22.02 1.98
N LYS A 46 7.88 -21.89 2.20
CA LYS A 46 6.86 -22.38 1.26
C LYS A 46 7.00 -21.72 -0.12
N ALA A 47 7.16 -20.40 -0.15
CA ALA A 47 7.29 -19.66 -1.40
C ALA A 47 8.55 -20.08 -2.19
N SER A 48 9.66 -20.35 -1.50
CA SER A 48 10.91 -20.81 -2.13
C SER A 48 10.84 -22.23 -2.71
N GLN A 49 9.91 -23.06 -2.25
CA GLN A 49 9.71 -24.43 -2.75
C GLN A 49 8.83 -24.49 -4.00
N LEU A 50 8.15 -23.39 -4.34
CA LEU A 50 7.28 -23.31 -5.51
C LEU A 50 8.10 -23.12 -6.79
N ALA A 51 7.60 -23.66 -7.91
CA ALA A 51 8.26 -23.51 -9.20
C ALA A 51 8.25 -22.02 -9.65
N PRO A 52 9.43 -21.36 -9.76
CA PRO A 52 9.49 -19.93 -9.98
C PRO A 52 8.92 -19.51 -11.34
N GLY A 53 9.11 -20.34 -12.38
CA GLY A 53 8.56 -20.07 -13.72
C GLY A 53 7.03 -20.06 -13.75
N ALA A 54 6.38 -20.96 -13.01
CA ALA A 54 4.92 -21.00 -12.90
C ALA A 54 4.39 -19.78 -12.16
N LEU A 55 5.03 -19.39 -11.05
CA LEU A 55 4.66 -18.19 -10.29
C LEU A 55 4.78 -16.91 -11.11
N LEU A 56 5.88 -16.76 -11.86
CA LEU A 56 6.09 -15.60 -12.72
C LEU A 56 5.03 -15.53 -13.83
N LYS A 57 4.68 -16.67 -14.44
CA LYS A 57 3.64 -16.73 -15.47
C LYS A 57 2.24 -16.40 -14.91
N ILE A 58 1.89 -16.93 -13.75
CA ILE A 58 0.60 -16.62 -13.09
C ILE A 58 0.56 -15.13 -12.73
N LYS A 59 1.64 -14.61 -12.14
CA LYS A 59 1.75 -13.18 -11.80
C LYS A 59 1.64 -12.31 -13.05
N SER A 60 2.29 -12.69 -14.16
CA SER A 60 2.19 -11.93 -15.40
C SER A 60 0.76 -11.94 -15.91
N GLN A 61 0.10 -13.10 -15.99
CA GLN A 61 -1.29 -13.21 -16.46
C GLN A 61 -2.27 -12.38 -15.62
N ILE A 62 -2.11 -12.37 -14.29
CA ILE A 62 -2.95 -11.55 -13.40
C ILE A 62 -2.68 -10.05 -13.61
N MET A 63 -1.41 -9.68 -13.79
CA MET A 63 -0.97 -8.29 -13.90
C MET A 63 -1.00 -7.73 -15.32
N ASP A 64 -1.12 -8.56 -16.35
CA ASP A 64 -0.97 -8.17 -17.74
C ASP A 64 -2.22 -7.43 -18.26
N GLY A 65 -2.03 -6.72 -19.38
CA GLY A 65 -3.07 -5.99 -20.08
C GLY A 65 -3.52 -4.72 -19.36
N GLU A 66 -4.73 -4.75 -18.82
CA GLU A 66 -5.44 -3.56 -18.35
C GLU A 66 -4.92 -3.05 -17.01
N TYR A 67 -4.62 -3.94 -16.06
CA TYR A 67 -4.19 -3.54 -14.72
C TYR A 67 -2.83 -2.85 -14.74
N ARG A 68 -1.82 -3.41 -15.43
CA ARG A 68 -0.49 -2.76 -15.52
C ARG A 68 -0.56 -1.43 -16.25
N LYS A 69 -1.38 -1.32 -17.30
CA LYS A 69 -1.54 -0.06 -18.05
C LYS A 69 -2.26 1.00 -17.21
N ALA A 70 -3.36 0.63 -16.56
CA ALA A 70 -4.10 1.51 -15.65
C ALA A 70 -3.21 2.00 -14.51
N LEU A 71 -2.49 1.10 -13.83
CA LEU A 71 -1.56 1.46 -12.74
C LEU A 71 -0.47 2.43 -13.22
N ARG A 72 0.10 2.21 -14.40
CA ARG A 72 1.11 3.13 -14.96
C ARG A 72 0.53 4.50 -15.30
N ASN A 73 -0.68 4.55 -15.83
CA ASN A 73 -1.32 5.81 -16.18
C ASN A 73 -1.71 6.60 -14.91
N THR A 74 -2.38 5.95 -13.96
CA THR A 74 -2.74 6.56 -12.67
C THR A 74 -1.50 7.04 -11.93
N HIS A 75 -0.41 6.26 -11.90
CA HIS A 75 0.83 6.70 -11.27
C HIS A 75 1.41 7.98 -11.90
N LYS A 76 1.35 8.12 -13.23
CA LYS A 76 1.80 9.35 -13.91
C LYS A 76 0.92 10.54 -13.55
N GLU A 77 -0.39 10.37 -13.53
CA GLU A 77 -1.34 11.42 -13.14
C GLU A 77 -1.12 11.84 -11.68
N GLU A 78 -0.95 10.89 -10.77
CA GLU A 78 -0.64 11.14 -9.36
C GLU A 78 0.69 11.88 -9.19
N ALA A 79 1.74 11.47 -9.92
CA ALA A 79 3.04 12.12 -9.85
C ALA A 79 2.97 13.59 -10.28
N ILE A 80 2.27 13.89 -11.38
CA ILE A 80 2.07 15.26 -11.87
C ILE A 80 1.27 16.08 -10.86
N ALA A 81 0.17 15.53 -10.33
CA ALA A 81 -0.67 16.21 -9.35
C ALA A 81 0.08 16.50 -8.04
N LEU A 82 0.91 15.55 -7.58
CA LEU A 82 1.75 15.74 -6.41
C LEU A 82 2.81 16.81 -6.65
N GLU A 83 3.48 16.81 -7.80
CA GLU A 83 4.47 17.83 -8.14
C GLU A 83 3.86 19.25 -8.12
N GLN A 84 2.67 19.41 -8.71
CA GLN A 84 1.96 20.69 -8.70
C GLN A 84 1.61 21.13 -7.28
N LYS A 85 1.12 20.20 -6.45
CA LYS A 85 0.78 20.47 -5.04
C LYS A 85 2.02 20.83 -4.22
N TYR A 86 3.16 20.15 -4.40
CA TYR A 86 4.39 20.46 -3.66
C TYR A 86 4.93 21.87 -3.93
N ARG A 87 4.55 22.49 -5.05
CA ARG A 87 4.94 23.86 -5.40
C ARG A 87 4.06 24.92 -4.73
N THR A 88 2.98 24.55 -4.04
CA THR A 88 2.13 25.51 -3.32
C THR A 88 2.69 25.81 -1.93
N SER A 89 2.52 27.06 -1.48
CA SER A 89 2.91 27.49 -0.12
C SER A 89 2.14 26.72 0.95
N GLU A 90 0.86 26.43 0.71
CA GLU A 90 0.00 25.65 1.61
C GLU A 90 0.59 24.26 1.92
N MET A 91 1.06 23.53 0.89
CA MET A 91 1.67 22.22 1.10
C MET A 91 3.02 22.31 1.81
N PHE A 92 3.81 23.36 1.54
CA PHE A 92 5.08 23.59 2.21
C PHE A 92 4.89 23.84 3.72
N GLU A 93 3.93 24.69 4.08
CA GLU A 93 3.57 24.97 5.47
C GLU A 93 3.01 23.73 6.17
N PHE A 94 2.11 22.99 5.50
CA PHE A 94 1.58 21.72 6.01
C PHE A 94 2.71 20.73 6.32
N MET A 95 3.66 20.55 5.41
CA MET A 95 4.80 19.64 5.61
C MET A 95 5.68 20.05 6.80
N ILE A 96 6.02 21.35 6.92
CA ILE A 96 6.82 21.84 8.05
C ILE A 96 6.11 21.55 9.38
N ASN A 97 4.81 21.81 9.44
CA ASN A 97 4.02 21.58 10.64
C ASN A 97 3.90 20.08 10.97
N ALA A 98 3.68 19.23 9.96
CA ALA A 98 3.63 17.78 10.13
C ALA A 98 4.96 17.20 10.65
N ILE A 99 6.10 17.68 10.13
CA ILE A 99 7.44 17.26 10.58
C ILE A 99 7.67 17.69 12.04
N LYS A 100 7.32 18.93 12.41
CA LYS A 100 7.43 19.43 13.79
C LYS A 100 6.58 18.59 14.76
N GLN A 101 5.32 18.33 14.41
CA GLN A 101 4.42 17.53 15.25
C GLN A 101 4.89 16.09 15.41
N ARG A 102 5.47 15.48 14.38
CA ARG A 102 6.02 14.11 14.47
C ARG A 102 7.24 14.05 15.39
N LYS A 103 8.12 15.05 15.35
CA LYS A 103 9.27 15.15 16.26
C LYS A 103 8.86 15.39 17.72
N ALA A 104 7.75 16.08 17.96
CA ALA A 104 7.24 16.32 19.32
C ALA A 104 6.54 15.10 19.96
N LYS A 105 6.20 14.07 19.16
CA LYS A 105 5.56 12.82 19.63
C LYS A 105 6.53 11.64 19.78
N LEU A 106 7.79 11.82 19.36
CA LEU A 106 8.89 10.89 19.57
C LEU A 106 9.60 11.27 20.88
#